data_AF-A0A0M7BCP4-F1
#
_entry.id   AF-A0A0M7BCP4-F1
#
_cell.length_a   1.000
_cell.length_b   1.000
_cell.length_c   1.000
_cell.angle_alpha   90.00
_cell.angle_beta   90.00
_cell.angle_gamma   90.00
#
_symmetry.space_group_name_H-M   'P 1'
#
loop_
_entity.id
_entity.type
_entity.pdbx_description
1 polymer ?
#
loop_
_entity_poly.entity_id
_entity_poly.type
_entity_poly.pdbx_seq_one_letter_code
_entity_poly.pdbx_strand_id
1 'polypeptide(L)' 'MTFERWLERLCAERLDQSYRGEIIVNAWNEWAEKAMLEPSRQYGDAMLRVLERHSGAKAPGLASQTQ' A
#
# COMPACT_ATOMS: atom_id res chain seq x y z
N MET A 1 7.35 14.20 -6.32
CA MET A 1 7.48 12.93 -5.56
C MET A 1 6.57 11.91 -6.24
N THR A 2 7.01 10.68 -6.50
CA THR A 2 6.18 9.64 -7.15
C THR A 2 5.45 8.83 -6.08
N PHE A 3 4.34 8.18 -6.46
CA PHE A 3 3.60 7.26 -5.57
C PHE A 3 4.51 6.15 -5.03
N GLU A 4 5.34 5.54 -5.89
CA GLU A 4 6.33 4.52 -5.49
C GLU A 4 7.29 5.03 -4.42
N ARG A 5 7.95 6.18 -4.63
CA ARG A 5 8.90 6.73 -3.65
C ARG A 5 8.23 7.12 -2.33
N TRP A 6 6.96 7.52 -2.37
CA TRP A 6 6.18 7.75 -1.16
C TRP A 6 5.91 6.45 -0.41
N LEU A 7 5.51 5.39 -1.13
CA LEU A 7 5.22 4.09 -0.55
C LEU A 7 6.48 3.40 0.01
N GLU A 8 7.59 3.44 -0.73
CA GLU A 8 8.91 2.95 -0.26
C GLU A 8 9.29 3.56 1.10
N ARG A 9 9.13 4.88 1.22
CA ARG A 9 9.43 5.60 2.44
C ARG A 9 8.49 5.20 3.58
N LEU A 10 7.19 5.07 3.30
CA LEU A 10 6.22 4.61 4.30
C LEU A 10 6.47 3.18 4.77
N CYS A 11 6.94 2.30 3.89
CA CYS A 11 7.28 0.93 4.25
C CYS A 11 8.61 0.84 5.04
N ALA A 12 9.56 1.75 4.78
CA ALA A 12 10.85 1.78 5.45
C ALA A 12 10.77 2.38 6.87
N GLU A 13 9.86 3.34 7.09
CA GLU A 13 9.63 3.96 8.38
C GLU A 13 8.65 3.12 9.21
N ARG A 14 9.01 2.77 10.46
CA ARG A 14 8.08 2.09 11.35
C ARG A 14 6.89 3.03 11.62
N LEU A 15 5.69 2.54 11.33
CA LEU A 15 4.47 3.21 11.74
C LEU A 15 4.31 3.01 13.26
N ASP A 16 5.01 3.82 14.06
CA ASP A 16 5.09 3.68 15.53
C ASP A 16 3.71 3.65 16.22
N GLN A 17 2.70 4.22 15.58
CA GLN A 17 1.31 4.25 16.06
C GLN A 17 0.41 3.19 15.40
N SER A 18 0.90 2.43 14.42
CA SER A 18 0.13 1.36 13.78
C SER A 18 0.20 0.11 14.63
N TYR A 19 -0.94 -0.29 15.18
CA TYR A 19 -1.08 -1.48 16.02
C TYR A 19 -0.59 -2.77 15.31
N ARG A 20 -0.75 -2.84 13.98
CA ARG A 20 -0.41 -4.02 13.16
C ARG A 20 0.62 -3.75 12.07
N GLY A 21 1.17 -2.54 11.99
CA GLY A 21 2.00 -2.13 10.85
C GLY A 21 1.22 -2.08 9.52
N GLU A 22 -0.08 -1.85 9.59
CA GLU A 22 -0.96 -1.74 8.43
C GLU A 22 -0.89 -0.35 7.80
N ILE A 23 -0.97 -0.31 6.47
CA ILE A 23 -1.15 0.91 5.68
C ILE A 23 -2.57 0.90 5.12
N ILE A 24 -3.32 1.96 5.40
CA ILE A 24 -4.64 2.20 4.79
C ILE A 24 -4.46 3.22 3.67
N VAL A 25 -4.80 2.82 2.45
CA VAL A 25 -4.70 3.69 1.27
C VAL A 25 -6.09 4.24 0.95
N ASN A 26 -6.25 5.56 1.03
CA ASN A 26 -7.44 6.26 0.52
C ASN A 26 -7.12 6.90 -0.84
N ALA A 27 -7.95 6.79 -1.87
CA ALA A 27 -9.14 5.95 -2.04
C ALA A 27 -8.91 4.94 -3.18
N TRP A 28 -9.82 3.99 -3.36
CA TRP A 28 -9.86 3.23 -4.62
C TRP A 28 -10.17 4.18 -5.79
N ASN A 29 -11.18 5.03 -5.64
CA ASN A 29 -11.76 5.77 -6.76
C ASN A 29 -12.35 7.15 -6.43
N GLU A 30 -11.53 8.08 -5.93
CA GLU A 30 -11.94 9.43 -5.55
C GLU A 30 -11.62 10.50 -6.61
N TRP A 31 -12.27 10.42 -7.78
CA TRP A 31 -11.88 11.17 -9.01
C TRP A 31 -11.77 12.68 -8.79
N ALA A 32 -12.67 13.23 -7.99
CA ALA A 32 -12.72 14.65 -7.68
C ALA A 32 -11.42 15.16 -7.02
N GLU A 33 -10.76 14.32 -6.20
CA GLU A 33 -9.58 14.72 -5.42
C GLU A 33 -8.25 14.26 -6.03
N LYS A 34 -8.29 13.62 -7.20
CA LYS A 34 -7.10 13.02 -7.86
C LYS A 34 -6.42 11.93 -7.02
N ALA A 35 -7.14 11.30 -6.09
CA ALA A 35 -6.70 10.17 -5.28
C ALA A 35 -7.25 8.82 -5.82
N MET A 36 -6.80 8.43 -7.02
CA MET A 36 -7.26 7.23 -7.75
C MET A 36 -6.19 6.16 -7.74
N LEU A 37 -6.57 4.97 -7.28
CA LEU A 37 -5.87 3.74 -7.61
C LEU A 37 -6.54 2.97 -8.74
N GLU A 38 -7.82 3.26 -9.03
CA GLU A 38 -8.54 2.69 -10.15
C GLU A 38 -7.73 2.85 -11.47
N PRO A 39 -7.60 1.77 -12.26
CA PRO A 39 -6.92 1.85 -13.54
C PRO A 39 -7.53 2.92 -14.45
N SER A 40 -6.65 3.71 -15.07
CA SER A 40 -7.06 4.82 -15.93
C SER A 40 -6.62 4.61 -17.37
N ARG A 41 -7.23 5.33 -18.31
CA ARG A 41 -6.76 5.33 -19.71
C ARG A 41 -5.33 5.85 -19.87
N GLN A 42 -4.92 6.79 -19.02
CA GLN A 42 -3.62 7.43 -19.12
C GLN A 42 -2.49 6.60 -18.50
N TYR A 43 -2.77 5.92 -17.38
CA TYR A 43 -1.75 5.24 -16.58
C TYR A 43 -1.95 3.74 -16.44
N GLY A 44 -3.02 3.18 -17.02
CA GLY A 44 -3.34 1.76 -16.90
C GLY A 44 -3.43 1.32 -15.44
N ASP A 45 -2.83 0.18 -15.14
CA ASP A 45 -2.74 -0.45 -13.81
C ASP A 45 -1.47 -0.04 -13.03
N ALA A 46 -0.75 1.01 -13.45
CA ALA A 46 0.58 1.34 -12.92
C ALA A 46 0.60 1.50 -11.38
N MET A 47 -0.41 2.14 -10.78
CA MET A 47 -0.50 2.31 -9.33
C MET A 47 -0.69 0.99 -8.60
N LEU A 48 -1.44 0.04 -9.19
CA LEU A 48 -1.64 -1.29 -8.61
C LEU A 48 -0.37 -2.12 -8.67
N ARG A 49 0.42 -2.01 -9.74
CA ARG A 49 1.73 -2.67 -9.83
C ARG A 49 2.72 -2.14 -8.80
N VAL A 50 2.66 -0.84 -8.51
CA VAL A 50 3.45 -0.25 -7.42
C VAL A 50 2.98 -0.83 -6.08
N LEU A 51 1.67 -0.90 -5.82
CA LEU A 51 1.17 -1.55 -4.61
C LEU A 51 1.66 -2.99 -4.50
N GLU A 52 1.49 -3.82 -5.53
CA GLU A 52 1.91 -5.23 -5.56
C GLU A 52 3.38 -5.42 -5.20
N ARG A 53 4.28 -4.56 -5.70
CA ARG A 53 5.71 -4.60 -5.36
C ARG A 53 5.99 -4.37 -3.87
N HIS A 54 5.12 -3.62 -3.20
CA HIS A 54 5.27 -3.24 -1.80
C HIS A 54 4.34 -4.03 -0.87
N SER A 55 3.36 -4.76 -1.42
CA SER A 55 2.42 -5.61 -0.70
C SER A 55 2.66 -7.08 -1.06
N GLY A 56 3.48 -7.76 -0.27
CA GLY A 56 3.83 -9.15 -0.58
C GLY A 56 4.63 -9.93 0.47
N ALA A 57 5.12 -9.29 1.53
CA ALA A 57 5.73 -10.01 2.63
C ALA A 57 4.65 -10.47 3.61
N LYS A 58 4.27 -11.75 3.55
CA LYS A 58 3.67 -12.42 4.70
C LYS A 58 4.66 -12.25 5.85
N ALA A 59 4.29 -11.53 6.90
CA ALA A 59 5.12 -11.43 8.10
C ALA A 59 5.48 -12.86 8.55
N PRO A 60 6.77 -13.25 8.61
CA PRO A 60 7.16 -14.51 9.21
C PRO A 60 6.89 -14.39 10.72
N GLY A 61 5.67 -14.71 11.14
CA GLY A 61 5.25 -14.50 12.53
C GLY A 61 3.84 -14.94 12.93
N LEU A 62 2.98 -15.40 12.00
CA LEU A 62 1.72 -16.07 12.37
C LEU A 62 1.88 -17.60 12.34
N ALA A 63 2.96 -18.12 12.92
CA ALA A 63 3.08 -19.52 13.25
C ALA A 63 2.52 -19.77 14.66
N SER A 64 1.41 -20.50 14.69
CA SER A 64 0.98 -21.39 15.79
C SER A 64 0.71 -20.76 17.16
N GLN A 65 -0.53 -20.30 17.36
CA GLN A 65 -1.23 -20.59 18.61
C GLN A 65 -2.43 -21.48 18.28
N THR A 66 -2.19 -22.79 18.28
CA THR A 66 -3.25 -23.79 18.38
C THR A 66 -3.17 -24.32 19.80
N GLN A 67 -4.26 -24.09 20.52
CA GLN A 67 -4.55 -24.60 21.86
C GLN A 67 -4.83 -26.11 21.80
#